data_AF-A0A524CMH1-F1
#
_entry.id   AF-A0A524CMH1-F1
#
_cell.length_a   1.000
_cell.length_b   1.000
_cell.length_c   1.000
_cell.angle_alpha   90.00
_cell.angle_beta   90.00
_cell.angle_gamma   90.00
#
_symmetry.space_group_name_H-M   'P 1'
#
loop_
_entity.id
_entity.type
_entity.pdbx_description
1 polymer ?
#
loop_
_entity_poly.entity_id
_entity_poly.type
_entity_poly.pdbx_seq_one_letter_code
_entity_poly.pdbx_strand_id
1 'polypeptide(L)'
;EFLEKQLKRLQTDYLDVYLVHSMNKEHFKIVKENKVLEKLEEARAKGIIKYIGFSFHDEYDVFKEIIDYYDWDIAQIQYNYLDIDYQATTKGLKYAAEKGIAMVIMEPLQGGKLTREFPDVMEILDNYKYDKTLADIAFKFLWDKKEISVVLSGMSEKWMVEENIESAERSSVDSLKANEKEMIAELRKAFKQHNIIACTSCEYCMPCPNSVHIPRIMSFLNDFAWWGEKERERYIRYYNRFLMDEDELKESENKNNGKASLCTECQECLEKCPQGINIPEMMEKARLVFEEGKNVSEIMKSSV
;
A
#
# COMPACT_ATOMS: atom_id res chain seq x y z
N GLU A 1 8.14 -26.53 9.06
CA GLU A 1 7.50 -26.52 7.72
C GLU A 1 7.51 -25.15 7.00
N PHE A 2 6.74 -24.14 7.42
CA PHE A 2 6.68 -22.86 6.66
C PHE A 2 8.05 -22.18 6.51
N LEU A 3 8.78 -22.02 7.61
CA LEU A 3 10.13 -21.45 7.62
C LEU A 3 11.10 -22.22 6.72
N GLU A 4 11.08 -23.56 6.76
CA GLU A 4 11.94 -24.39 5.92
C GLU A 4 11.63 -24.21 4.42
N LYS A 5 10.34 -24.11 4.06
CA LYS A 5 9.93 -23.82 2.67
C LYS A 5 10.42 -22.44 2.24
N GLN A 6 10.35 -21.42 3.10
CA GLN A 6 10.84 -20.07 2.80
C GLN A 6 12.36 -20.04 2.62
N LEU A 7 13.11 -20.65 3.55
CA LEU A 7 14.57 -20.78 3.46
C LEU A 7 15.01 -21.49 2.17
N LYS A 8 14.34 -22.59 1.82
CA LYS A 8 14.60 -23.31 0.56
C LYS A 8 14.37 -22.44 -0.67
N ARG A 9 13.31 -21.62 -0.69
CA ARG A 9 13.01 -20.70 -1.80
C ARG A 9 14.04 -19.58 -1.88
N LEU A 10 14.49 -19.07 -0.74
CA LEU A 10 15.50 -18.02 -0.64
C LEU A 10 16.94 -18.54 -0.81
N GLN A 11 17.12 -19.87 -0.85
CA GLN A 11 18.42 -20.53 -0.99
C GLN A 11 19.41 -20.11 0.10
N THR A 12 18.91 -19.94 1.32
CA THR A 12 19.67 -19.54 2.52
C THR A 12 19.30 -20.46 3.68
N ASP A 13 20.18 -20.57 4.66
CA ASP A 13 20.00 -21.31 5.92
C ASP A 13 19.60 -20.41 7.09
N TYR A 14 19.70 -19.09 6.93
CA TYR A 14 19.26 -18.11 7.92
C TYR A 14 18.54 -16.91 7.31
N LEU A 15 17.82 -16.16 8.15
CA LEU A 15 17.18 -14.90 7.85
C LEU A 15 17.64 -13.85 8.85
N ASP A 16 18.06 -12.67 8.37
CA ASP A 16 18.37 -11.56 9.27
C ASP A 16 17.11 -11.12 10.03
N VAL A 17 15.98 -11.01 9.33
CA VAL A 17 14.70 -10.59 9.92
C VAL A 17 13.61 -11.57 9.52
N TYR A 18 12.78 -11.98 10.48
CA TYR A 18 11.54 -12.70 10.23
C TYR A 18 10.35 -11.90 10.76
N LEU A 19 9.38 -11.60 9.88
CA LEU A 19 8.18 -10.87 10.25
C LEU A 19 6.97 -11.81 10.35
N VAL A 20 6.24 -11.71 11.45
CA VAL A 20 4.85 -12.19 11.51
C VAL A 20 4.01 -11.29 10.60
N HIS A 21 3.41 -11.88 9.57
CA HIS A 21 2.81 -11.10 8.49
C HIS A 21 1.40 -10.61 8.82
N SER A 22 1.08 -9.39 8.41
CA SER A 22 -0.25 -8.77 8.45
C SER A 22 -0.93 -8.83 9.80
N MET A 23 -0.22 -8.51 10.89
CA MET A 23 -0.78 -8.59 12.22
C MET A 23 -1.88 -7.55 12.42
N ASN A 24 -2.98 -8.03 12.97
CA ASN A 24 -4.18 -7.28 13.38
C ASN A 24 -4.75 -7.99 14.61
N LYS A 25 -5.89 -7.54 15.13
CA LYS A 25 -6.50 -8.11 16.34
C LYS A 25 -6.74 -9.62 16.24
N GLU A 26 -7.28 -10.10 15.13
CA GLU A 26 -7.62 -11.51 14.93
C GLU A 26 -6.37 -12.37 14.70
N HIS A 27 -5.45 -11.92 13.85
CA HIS A 27 -4.18 -12.62 13.63
C HIS A 27 -3.33 -12.67 14.90
N PHE A 28 -3.36 -11.63 15.73
CA PHE A 28 -2.64 -11.63 17.00
C PHE A 28 -3.19 -12.68 17.97
N LYS A 29 -4.51 -12.90 17.99
CA LYS A 29 -5.11 -14.01 18.75
C LYS A 29 -4.60 -15.37 18.25
N ILE A 30 -4.58 -15.59 16.93
CA ILE A 30 -4.07 -16.83 16.32
C ILE A 30 -2.59 -17.06 16.66
N VAL A 31 -1.77 -16.01 16.62
CA VAL A 31 -0.35 -16.02 16.99
C VAL A 31 -0.16 -16.49 18.43
N LYS A 32 -0.98 -15.99 19.36
CA LYS A 32 -0.96 -16.39 20.78
C LYS A 32 -1.38 -17.85 20.96
N GLU A 33 -2.51 -18.25 20.38
CA GLU A 33 -3.06 -19.61 20.51
C GLU A 33 -2.13 -20.68 19.95
N ASN A 34 -1.43 -20.38 18.85
CA ASN A 34 -0.53 -21.32 18.17
C ASN A 34 0.92 -21.25 18.68
N LYS A 35 1.18 -20.44 19.71
CA LYS A 35 2.50 -20.24 20.33
C LYS A 35 3.57 -19.90 19.28
N VAL A 36 3.22 -19.03 18.33
CA VAL A 36 4.10 -18.71 17.21
C VAL A 36 5.40 -18.07 17.69
N LEU A 37 5.34 -17.19 18.70
CA LEU A 37 6.52 -16.53 19.27
C LEU A 37 7.49 -17.54 19.90
N GLU A 38 7.01 -18.55 20.62
CA GLU A 38 7.86 -19.61 21.19
C GLU A 38 8.66 -20.33 20.10
N LYS A 39 8.02 -20.61 18.96
CA LYS A 39 8.69 -21.24 17.80
C LYS A 39 9.70 -20.32 17.12
N LEU A 40 9.41 -19.02 17.05
CA LEU A 40 10.35 -18.04 16.53
C LEU A 40 11.58 -17.91 17.44
N GLU A 41 11.38 -17.96 18.76
CA GLU A 41 12.46 -17.98 19.74
C GLU A 41 13.34 -19.22 19.61
N GLU A 42 12.75 -20.40 19.43
CA GLU A 42 13.50 -21.62 19.16
C GLU A 42 14.34 -21.51 17.87
N ALA A 43 13.78 -20.93 16.81
CA ALA A 43 14.49 -20.70 15.56
C ALA A 43 15.61 -19.67 15.73
N ARG A 44 15.38 -18.62 16.54
CA ARG A 44 16.39 -17.62 16.89
C ARG A 44 17.54 -18.23 17.70
N ALA A 45 17.23 -19.05 18.70
CA ALA A 45 18.23 -19.77 19.49
C ALA A 45 19.09 -20.74 18.65
N LYS A 46 18.53 -21.26 17.55
CA LYS A 46 19.24 -22.10 16.57
C LYS A 46 20.04 -21.29 15.54
N GLY A 47 20.00 -19.96 15.58
CA GLY A 47 20.67 -19.07 14.63
C GLY A 47 20.01 -18.97 13.26
N ILE A 48 18.80 -19.52 13.11
CA ILE A 48 18.05 -19.52 11.83
C ILE A 48 17.42 -18.15 11.57
N ILE A 49 17.04 -17.43 12.63
CA ILE A 49 16.47 -16.08 12.57
C ILE A 49 17.31 -15.20 13.50
N LYS A 50 17.72 -14.00 13.06
CA LYS A 50 18.45 -13.07 13.95
C LYS A 50 17.49 -12.13 14.70
N TYR A 51 16.55 -11.52 13.97
CA TYR A 51 15.61 -10.54 14.51
C TYR A 51 14.16 -10.95 14.23
N ILE A 52 13.27 -10.72 15.20
CA ILE A 52 11.86 -11.06 15.16
C ILE A 52 11.05 -9.76 15.14
N GLY A 53 10.18 -9.65 14.14
CA GLY A 53 9.30 -8.50 14.02
C GLY A 53 7.92 -8.87 13.51
N PHE A 54 7.17 -7.85 13.12
CA PHE A 54 5.88 -8.01 12.49
C PHE A 54 5.58 -6.91 11.49
N SER A 55 4.67 -7.20 10.57
CA SER A 55 3.97 -6.18 9.77
C SER A 55 2.57 -5.99 10.32
N PHE A 56 1.98 -4.81 10.16
CA PHE A 56 0.77 -4.43 10.86
C PHE A 56 -0.28 -3.76 9.96
N HIS A 57 -1.55 -4.13 10.17
CA HIS A 57 -2.72 -3.62 9.44
C HIS A 57 -3.97 -3.57 10.35
N ASP A 58 -3.99 -2.66 11.32
CA ASP A 58 -5.14 -2.40 12.20
C ASP A 58 -5.01 -1.00 12.85
N GLU A 59 -5.86 -0.65 13.82
CA GLU A 59 -5.84 0.63 14.51
C GLU A 59 -4.78 0.72 15.63
N TYR A 60 -4.39 1.96 15.99
CA TYR A 60 -3.35 2.23 16.99
C TYR A 60 -3.48 1.46 18.31
N ASP A 61 -4.69 1.27 18.84
CA ASP A 61 -4.86 0.60 20.13
C ASP A 61 -4.44 -0.89 20.06
N VAL A 62 -4.71 -1.55 18.93
CA VAL A 62 -4.25 -2.91 18.66
C VAL A 62 -2.74 -2.93 18.44
N PHE A 63 -2.20 -1.94 17.71
CA PHE A 63 -0.76 -1.80 17.53
C PHE A 63 -0.04 -1.72 18.88
N LYS A 64 -0.55 -0.87 19.78
CA LYS A 64 -0.01 -0.68 21.12
C LYS A 64 -0.03 -1.98 21.93
N GLU A 65 -1.14 -2.73 21.89
CA GLU A 65 -1.26 -4.03 22.55
C GLU A 65 -0.17 -5.01 22.06
N ILE A 66 0.02 -5.11 20.74
CA ILE A 66 1.03 -6.00 20.14
C ILE A 66 2.44 -5.58 20.57
N ILE A 67 2.75 -4.28 20.48
CA ILE A 67 4.06 -3.72 20.87
C ILE A 67 4.37 -4.00 22.35
N ASP A 68 3.37 -3.95 23.23
CA ASP A 68 3.56 -4.18 24.66
C ASP A 68 3.63 -5.66 25.07
N TYR A 69 3.26 -6.57 24.17
CA TYR A 69 3.14 -8.00 24.47
C TYR A 69 4.47 -8.76 24.39
N TYR A 70 5.41 -8.30 23.56
CA TYR A 70 6.66 -9.01 23.28
C TYR A 70 7.80 -8.01 23.01
N ASP A 71 9.03 -8.43 23.28
CA ASP A 71 10.24 -7.65 23.02
C ASP A 71 10.61 -7.72 21.52
N TRP A 72 9.83 -7.02 20.69
CA TRP A 72 10.01 -7.00 19.24
C TRP A 72 11.29 -6.27 18.84
N ASP A 73 12.01 -6.80 17.86
CA ASP A 73 13.15 -6.11 17.26
C ASP A 73 12.69 -5.07 16.23
N ILE A 74 11.64 -5.41 15.46
CA ILE A 74 11.18 -4.63 14.29
C ILE A 74 9.65 -4.56 14.24
N ALA A 75 9.13 -3.38 13.88
CA ALA A 75 7.73 -3.21 13.50
C ALA A 75 7.65 -2.55 12.12
N GLN A 76 6.91 -3.18 11.20
CA GLN A 76 6.65 -2.69 9.85
C GLN A 76 5.23 -2.14 9.74
N ILE A 77 5.09 -0.85 9.39
CA ILE A 77 3.80 -0.15 9.30
C ILE A 77 3.63 0.55 7.95
N GLN A 78 2.38 0.70 7.50
CA GLN A 78 2.06 1.60 6.40
C GLN A 78 2.20 3.05 6.90
N TYR A 79 2.99 3.85 6.19
CA TYR A 79 3.16 5.25 6.55
C TYR A 79 3.68 6.09 5.38
N ASN A 80 3.01 7.20 5.11
CA ASN A 80 3.38 8.20 4.10
C ASN A 80 2.65 9.52 4.47
N TYR A 81 2.91 10.61 3.74
CA TYR A 81 2.30 11.90 4.10
C TYR A 81 0.77 11.93 3.96
N LEU A 82 0.16 11.02 3.19
CA LEU A 82 -1.29 10.88 3.07
C LEU A 82 -1.88 10.19 4.31
N ASP A 83 -1.21 9.12 4.74
CA ASP A 83 -1.68 8.13 5.71
C ASP A 83 -1.16 8.34 7.14
N ILE A 84 -0.75 9.55 7.51
CA ILE A 84 -0.16 9.84 8.84
C ILE A 84 -1.13 9.61 10.03
N ASP A 85 -2.43 9.53 9.75
CA ASP A 85 -3.53 9.35 10.71
C ASP A 85 -4.30 8.04 10.46
N TYR A 86 -3.69 7.10 9.73
CA TYR A 86 -4.29 5.81 9.34
C TYR A 86 -3.56 4.63 10.00
N GLN A 87 -4.31 3.57 10.37
CA GLN A 87 -3.80 2.37 11.05
C GLN A 87 -2.98 2.69 12.32
N ALA A 88 -1.68 2.39 12.33
CA ALA A 88 -0.80 2.67 13.47
C ALA A 88 -0.65 4.17 13.72
N THR A 89 -0.84 5.02 12.70
CA THR A 89 -0.67 6.47 12.72
C THR A 89 0.75 6.93 13.08
N THR A 90 0.96 8.24 13.05
CA THR A 90 2.18 8.89 13.60
C THR A 90 2.40 8.53 15.08
N LYS A 91 1.32 8.30 15.82
CA LYS A 91 1.38 7.94 17.24
C LYS A 91 2.02 6.57 17.44
N GLY A 92 1.67 5.58 16.60
CA GLY A 92 2.25 4.25 16.62
C GLY A 92 3.74 4.26 16.26
N LEU A 93 4.09 4.99 15.19
CA LEU A 93 5.48 5.18 14.78
C LEU A 93 6.35 5.67 15.95
N LYS A 94 5.93 6.75 16.63
CA LYS A 94 6.66 7.31 17.77
C LYS A 94 6.71 6.37 18.96
N TYR A 95 5.58 5.73 19.29
CA TYR A 95 5.49 4.83 20.43
C TYR A 95 6.43 3.63 20.34
N ALA A 96 6.52 3.00 19.17
CA ALA A 96 7.40 1.87 18.95
C ALA A 96 8.89 2.31 18.91
N ALA A 97 9.20 3.45 18.27
CA ALA A 97 10.55 4.00 18.28
C ALA A 97 11.04 4.38 19.69
N GLU A 98 10.18 4.94 20.54
CA GLU A 98 10.49 5.25 21.95
C GLU A 98 10.84 4.00 22.77
N LYS A 99 10.38 2.82 22.35
CA LYS A 99 10.72 1.52 22.95
C LYS A 99 11.99 0.90 22.37
N GLY A 100 12.66 1.57 21.44
CA GLY A 100 13.86 1.05 20.78
C GLY A 100 13.58 0.01 19.69
N ILE A 101 12.33 -0.09 19.24
CA ILE A 101 11.93 -1.00 18.15
C ILE A 101 12.28 -0.33 16.81
N ALA A 102 12.95 -1.06 15.93
CA ALA A 102 13.29 -0.54 14.60
C ALA A 102 12.03 -0.43 13.73
N MET A 103 11.78 0.78 13.21
CA MET A 103 10.58 1.07 12.44
C MET A 103 10.86 0.96 10.95
N VAL A 104 10.13 0.06 10.29
CA VAL A 104 10.21 -0.18 8.85
C VAL A 104 8.95 0.35 8.20
N ILE A 105 9.10 1.22 7.21
CA ILE A 105 7.95 1.79 6.49
C ILE A 105 7.67 0.99 5.23
N MET A 106 6.44 0.50 5.11
CA MET A 106 5.89 -0.03 3.86
C MET A 106 4.91 0.96 3.23
N GLU A 107 4.64 0.75 1.95
CA GLU A 107 3.78 1.60 1.11
C GLU A 107 4.14 3.10 1.14
N PRO A 108 5.44 3.48 1.02
CA PRO A 108 5.88 4.87 1.11
C PRO A 108 5.28 5.77 0.02
N LEU A 109 4.92 5.17 -1.12
CA LEU A 109 4.32 5.85 -2.28
C LEU A 109 2.85 5.44 -2.52
N GLN A 110 2.24 4.71 -1.59
CA GLN A 110 0.84 4.21 -1.68
C GLN A 110 0.55 3.49 -3.02
N GLY A 111 1.37 2.51 -3.39
CA GLY A 111 1.23 1.79 -4.67
C GLY A 111 1.53 2.65 -5.91
N GLY A 112 2.36 3.69 -5.76
CA GLY A 112 2.71 4.64 -6.84
C GLY A 112 1.68 5.76 -7.03
N LYS A 113 0.64 5.84 -6.19
CA LYS A 113 -0.34 6.94 -6.26
C LYS A 113 0.29 8.29 -5.99
N LEU A 114 1.22 8.36 -5.03
CA LEU A 114 1.89 9.60 -4.67
C LEU A 114 2.89 10.08 -5.73
N THR A 115 3.08 9.33 -6.83
CA THR A 115 3.91 9.74 -7.98
C THR A 115 3.08 10.13 -9.20
N ARG A 116 1.74 10.19 -9.08
CA ARG A 116 0.86 10.55 -10.19
C ARG A 116 0.84 12.06 -10.38
N GLU A 117 1.05 12.48 -11.62
CA GLU A 117 1.04 13.88 -12.02
C GLU A 117 -0.39 14.32 -12.37
N PHE A 118 -1.02 15.02 -11.43
CA PHE A 118 -2.28 15.73 -11.66
C PHE A 118 -2.02 17.23 -11.83
N PRO A 119 -2.81 17.98 -12.63
CA PRO A 119 -2.54 19.40 -12.88
C PRO A 119 -2.40 20.25 -11.62
N ASP A 120 -3.27 20.05 -10.62
CA ASP A 120 -3.25 20.71 -9.32
C ASP A 120 -2.04 20.30 -8.47
N VAL A 121 -1.63 19.04 -8.54
CA VAL A 121 -0.43 18.52 -7.88
C VAL A 121 0.85 19.13 -8.49
N MET A 122 0.92 19.23 -9.82
CA MET A 122 2.07 19.80 -10.51
C MET A 122 2.15 21.32 -10.31
N GLU A 123 1.01 22.01 -10.28
CA GLU A 123 0.95 23.44 -9.96
C GLU A 123 1.54 23.74 -8.56
N ILE A 124 1.33 22.85 -7.58
CA ILE A 124 1.97 22.97 -6.27
C ILE A 124 3.49 22.87 -6.38
N LEU A 125 4.03 21.87 -7.09
CA LEU A 125 5.49 21.75 -7.27
C LEU A 125 6.08 22.99 -7.95
N ASP A 126 5.41 23.51 -8.98
CA ASP A 126 5.83 24.71 -9.72
C ASP A 126 5.83 25.96 -8.81
N ASN A 127 4.77 26.14 -8.00
CA ASN A 127 4.66 27.26 -7.07
C ASN A 127 5.79 27.29 -6.03
N TYR A 128 6.18 26.11 -5.55
CA TYR A 128 7.31 25.96 -4.62
C TYR A 128 8.67 25.87 -5.32
N LYS A 129 8.70 25.86 -6.66
CA LYS A 129 9.89 25.71 -7.51
C LYS A 129 10.69 24.46 -7.15
N TYR A 130 9.98 23.37 -6.89
CA TYR A 130 10.59 22.07 -6.60
C TYR A 130 11.04 21.42 -7.91
N ASP A 131 12.34 21.18 -8.05
CA ASP A 131 12.95 20.69 -9.29
C ASP A 131 13.20 19.18 -9.30
N LYS A 132 12.64 18.46 -8.32
CA LYS A 132 12.70 17.00 -8.19
C LYS A 132 11.30 16.40 -8.31
N THR A 133 11.23 15.08 -8.34
CA THR A 133 9.99 14.35 -8.58
C THR A 133 9.10 14.26 -7.35
N LEU A 134 7.86 13.85 -7.56
CA LEU A 134 6.92 13.51 -6.49
C LEU A 134 7.41 12.34 -5.61
N ALA A 135 8.17 11.40 -6.18
CA ALA A 135 8.77 10.30 -5.42
C ALA A 135 9.83 10.84 -4.44
N ASP A 136 10.70 11.74 -4.91
CA ASP A 136 11.76 12.36 -4.11
C ASP A 136 11.19 13.08 -2.87
N ILE A 137 10.17 13.94 -3.02
CA ILE A 137 9.56 14.62 -1.86
C ILE A 137 8.83 13.65 -0.92
N ALA A 138 8.21 12.59 -1.46
CA ALA A 138 7.53 11.57 -0.67
C ALA A 138 8.51 10.78 0.21
N PHE A 139 9.67 10.40 -0.34
CA PHE A 139 10.71 9.74 0.45
C PHE A 139 11.40 10.70 1.42
N LYS A 140 11.66 11.94 1.01
CA LYS A 140 12.23 12.97 1.89
C LYS A 140 11.36 13.21 3.13
N PHE A 141 10.03 13.18 2.99
CA PHE A 141 9.09 13.22 4.13
C PHE A 141 9.32 12.09 5.15
N LEU A 142 9.69 10.90 4.68
CA LEU A 142 9.97 9.74 5.54
C LEU A 142 11.35 9.84 6.16
N TRP A 143 12.39 10.15 5.37
CA TRP A 143 13.77 10.26 5.86
C TRP A 143 14.00 11.46 6.78
N ASP A 144 13.13 12.47 6.77
CA ASP A 144 13.12 13.57 7.75
C ASP A 144 12.86 13.09 9.19
N LYS A 145 12.28 11.89 9.38
CA LYS A 145 11.86 11.41 10.70
C LYS A 145 12.91 10.51 11.33
N LYS A 146 13.39 10.91 12.51
CA LYS A 146 14.34 10.12 13.31
C LYS A 146 13.79 8.76 13.75
N GLU A 147 12.47 8.62 13.83
CA GLU A 147 11.81 7.40 14.26
C GLU A 147 11.91 6.28 13.20
N ILE A 148 12.13 6.62 11.94
CA ILE A 148 12.14 5.65 10.83
C ILE A 148 13.55 5.07 10.65
N SER A 149 13.66 3.75 10.70
CA SER A 149 14.92 3.03 10.49
C SER A 149 15.14 2.65 9.02
N VAL A 150 14.08 2.20 8.32
CA VAL A 150 14.15 1.75 6.93
C VAL A 150 12.87 2.12 6.19
N VAL A 151 12.99 2.49 4.92
CA VAL A 151 11.87 2.71 4.00
C VAL A 151 11.92 1.67 2.88
N LEU A 152 10.83 0.92 2.67
CA LEU A 152 10.73 -0.11 1.65
C LEU A 152 10.11 0.46 0.37
N SER A 153 10.92 0.66 -0.67
CA SER A 153 10.44 1.09 -1.99
C SER A 153 10.33 -0.08 -2.97
N GLY A 154 9.14 -0.27 -3.55
CA GLY A 154 8.96 -1.13 -4.72
C GLY A 154 9.36 -0.39 -6.00
N MET A 155 10.18 -1.03 -6.85
CA MET A 155 10.70 -0.44 -8.08
C MET A 155 10.65 -1.49 -9.19
N SER A 156 10.07 -1.12 -10.34
CA SER A 156 9.98 -2.02 -11.50
C SER A 156 11.02 -1.70 -12.58
N GLU A 157 11.64 -0.52 -12.50
CA GLU A 157 12.57 -0.01 -13.51
C GLU A 157 13.88 0.44 -12.86
N LYS A 158 14.99 0.30 -13.61
CA LYS A 158 16.33 0.66 -13.11
C LYS A 158 16.46 2.14 -12.75
N TRP A 159 15.86 3.03 -13.54
CA TRP A 159 15.94 4.48 -13.30
C TRP A 159 15.30 4.89 -11.97
N MET A 160 14.26 4.16 -11.51
CA MET A 160 13.65 4.40 -10.19
C MET A 160 14.62 4.05 -9.06
N VAL A 161 15.46 3.03 -9.25
CA VAL A 161 16.51 2.67 -8.29
C VAL A 161 17.55 3.78 -8.21
N GLU A 162 18.00 4.29 -9.36
CA GLU A 162 18.98 5.37 -9.44
C GLU A 162 18.45 6.66 -8.80
N GLU A 163 17.21 7.03 -9.10
CA GLU A 163 16.52 8.17 -8.50
C GLU A 163 16.37 8.04 -6.97
N ASN A 164 15.94 6.88 -6.48
CA ASN A 164 15.75 6.66 -5.06
C ASN A 164 17.08 6.73 -4.29
N ILE A 165 18.18 6.25 -4.88
CA ILE A 165 19.52 6.38 -4.31
C ILE A 165 19.91 7.86 -4.22
N GLU A 166 19.74 8.64 -5.30
CA GLU A 166 20.05 10.07 -5.30
C GLU A 166 19.22 10.84 -4.26
N SER A 167 17.94 10.48 -4.13
CA SER A 167 17.03 11.07 -3.14
C SER A 167 17.48 10.75 -1.72
N ALA A 168 17.92 9.51 -1.46
CA ALA A 168 18.42 9.06 -0.17
C ALA A 168 19.72 9.79 0.22
N GLU A 169 20.66 9.94 -0.72
CA GLU A 169 21.94 10.64 -0.50
C GLU A 169 21.75 12.11 -0.12
N ARG A 170 20.68 12.75 -0.60
CA ARG A 170 20.34 14.15 -0.31
C ARG A 170 19.44 14.33 0.92
N SER A 171 19.03 13.24 1.55
CA SER A 171 18.08 13.25 2.66
C SER A 171 18.75 12.87 3.97
N SER A 172 18.22 13.40 5.06
CA SER A 172 18.59 13.02 6.41
C SER A 172 17.47 13.40 7.39
N VAL A 173 17.60 12.95 8.62
CA VAL A 173 16.73 13.37 9.72
C VAL A 173 16.76 14.90 9.84
N ASP A 174 15.58 15.51 10.02
CA ASP A 174 15.39 16.96 10.12
C ASP A 174 15.91 17.76 8.91
N SER A 175 15.97 17.14 7.72
CA SER A 175 16.43 17.78 6.48
C SER A 175 15.36 18.52 5.67
N LEU A 176 14.07 18.35 5.99
CA LEU A 176 12.99 19.09 5.31
C LEU A 176 12.98 20.55 5.72
N LYS A 177 13.04 21.43 4.71
CA LYS A 177 12.90 22.87 4.88
C LYS A 177 11.46 23.25 5.21
N ALA A 178 11.26 24.43 5.80
CA ALA A 178 9.93 24.93 6.15
C ALA A 178 8.98 24.99 4.93
N ASN A 179 9.47 25.51 3.80
CA ASN A 179 8.69 25.57 2.57
C ASN A 179 8.34 24.17 2.01
N GLU A 180 9.23 23.18 2.16
CA GLU A 180 8.94 21.80 1.74
C GLU A 180 7.89 21.15 2.65
N LYS A 181 7.88 21.47 3.95
CA LYS A 181 6.83 21.01 4.89
C LYS A 181 5.47 21.60 4.54
N GLU A 182 5.42 22.88 4.16
CA GLU A 182 4.20 23.54 3.66
C GLU A 182 3.73 22.92 2.35
N MET A 183 4.65 22.70 1.40
CA MET A 183 4.38 22.02 0.13
C MET A 183 3.80 20.61 0.35
N ILE A 184 4.38 19.81 1.24
CA ILE A 184 3.86 18.48 1.58
C ILE A 184 2.44 18.58 2.14
N ALA A 185 2.13 19.59 2.95
CA ALA A 185 0.78 19.78 3.49
C ALA A 185 -0.24 20.12 2.39
N GLU A 186 0.17 20.89 1.37
CA GLU A 186 -0.65 21.16 0.19
C GLU A 186 -0.81 19.93 -0.71
N LEU A 187 0.28 19.22 -1.02
CA LEU A 187 0.27 17.97 -1.77
C LEU A 187 -0.66 16.94 -1.10
N ARG A 188 -0.59 16.80 0.23
CA ARG A 188 -1.49 15.93 0.99
C ARG A 188 -2.95 16.29 0.75
N LYS A 189 -3.30 17.58 0.77
CA LYS A 189 -4.69 18.02 0.52
C LYS A 189 -5.13 17.74 -0.91
N ALA A 190 -4.25 17.97 -1.89
CA ALA A 190 -4.52 17.65 -3.29
C ALA A 190 -4.74 16.14 -3.45
N PHE A 191 -3.78 15.29 -3.07
CA PHE A 191 -3.87 13.83 -3.18
C PHE A 191 -5.08 13.21 -2.48
N LYS A 192 -5.54 13.77 -1.35
CA LYS A 192 -6.79 13.32 -0.71
C LYS A 192 -8.01 13.43 -1.63
N GLN A 193 -8.05 14.41 -2.52
CA GLN A 193 -9.16 14.59 -3.47
C GLN A 193 -9.11 13.56 -4.61
N HIS A 194 -7.91 13.07 -4.94
CA HIS A 194 -7.67 12.04 -5.96
C HIS A 194 -7.83 10.61 -5.42
N ASN A 195 -7.72 10.41 -4.11
CA ASN A 195 -7.72 9.10 -3.46
C ASN A 195 -9.11 8.68 -2.96
N ILE A 196 -10.10 8.61 -3.86
CA ILE A 196 -11.49 8.27 -3.51
C ILE A 196 -11.58 6.83 -2.98
N ILE A 197 -10.88 5.90 -3.60
CA ILE A 197 -10.74 4.51 -3.18
C ILE A 197 -9.33 4.31 -2.64
N ALA A 198 -9.21 3.94 -1.35
CA ALA A 198 -7.94 3.74 -0.64
C ALA A 198 -7.13 2.49 -1.07
N CYS A 199 -7.34 1.95 -2.28
CA CYS A 199 -6.61 0.78 -2.78
C CYS A 199 -5.12 1.09 -2.97
N THR A 200 -4.22 0.32 -2.37
CA THR A 200 -2.76 0.55 -2.44
C THR A 200 -2.09 -0.30 -3.52
N SER A 201 -2.87 -0.97 -4.37
CA SER A 201 -2.39 -1.88 -5.42
C SER A 201 -1.44 -2.98 -4.91
N CYS A 202 -1.60 -3.42 -3.66
CA CYS A 202 -0.75 -4.45 -3.03
C CYS A 202 -0.95 -5.87 -3.59
N GLU A 203 -1.98 -6.08 -4.42
CA GLU A 203 -2.34 -7.35 -5.06
C GLU A 203 -2.67 -8.52 -4.12
N TYR A 204 -2.86 -8.30 -2.81
CA TYR A 204 -3.26 -9.38 -1.89
C TYR A 204 -4.62 -10.02 -2.24
N CYS A 205 -5.47 -9.27 -2.94
CA CYS A 205 -6.74 -9.75 -3.48
C CYS A 205 -6.60 -10.59 -4.77
N MET A 206 -5.39 -10.76 -5.29
CA MET A 206 -5.10 -11.49 -6.52
C MET A 206 -4.42 -12.86 -6.25
N PRO A 207 -4.64 -13.87 -7.10
CA PRO A 207 -5.63 -13.89 -8.19
C PRO A 207 -7.07 -13.95 -7.63
N CYS A 208 -8.01 -13.28 -8.32
CA CYS A 208 -9.43 -13.43 -8.04
C CYS A 208 -9.92 -14.78 -8.58
N PRO A 209 -10.72 -15.56 -7.81
CA PRO A 209 -11.27 -16.84 -8.30
C PRO A 209 -12.19 -16.67 -9.53
N ASN A 210 -12.72 -15.48 -9.76
CA ASN A 210 -13.55 -15.14 -10.92
C ASN A 210 -12.78 -14.29 -11.95
N SER A 211 -11.44 -14.35 -11.96
CA SER A 211 -10.59 -13.70 -12.97
C SER A 211 -10.59 -12.17 -13.01
N VAL A 212 -11.32 -11.49 -12.12
CA VAL A 212 -11.38 -10.02 -12.02
C VAL A 212 -10.01 -9.44 -11.67
N HIS A 213 -9.55 -8.43 -12.42
CA HIS A 213 -8.32 -7.70 -12.08
C HIS A 213 -8.59 -6.53 -11.14
N ILE A 214 -8.86 -6.84 -9.88
CA ILE A 214 -9.35 -5.88 -8.86
C ILE A 214 -8.48 -4.60 -8.79
N PRO A 215 -7.14 -4.63 -8.61
CA PRO A 215 -6.35 -3.40 -8.44
C PRO A 215 -6.40 -2.45 -9.64
N ARG A 216 -6.38 -3.01 -10.86
CA ARG A 216 -6.42 -2.24 -12.11
C ARG A 216 -7.77 -1.55 -12.30
N ILE A 217 -8.86 -2.24 -12.00
CA ILE A 217 -10.20 -1.67 -12.03
C ILE A 217 -10.33 -0.53 -11.02
N MET A 218 -9.86 -0.72 -9.78
CA MET A 218 -9.85 0.33 -8.76
C MET A 218 -9.06 1.56 -9.20
N SER A 219 -7.90 1.35 -9.85
CA SER A 219 -7.11 2.45 -10.41
C SER A 219 -7.87 3.22 -11.47
N PHE A 220 -8.47 2.53 -12.46
CA PHE A 220 -9.25 3.20 -13.50
C PHE A 220 -10.45 3.94 -12.93
N LEU A 221 -11.14 3.36 -11.94
CA LEU A 221 -12.29 3.99 -11.31
C LEU A 221 -11.89 5.26 -10.54
N ASN A 222 -10.80 5.24 -9.78
CA ASN A 222 -10.26 6.44 -9.11
C ASN A 222 -9.90 7.53 -10.11
N ASP A 223 -9.12 7.18 -11.14
CA ASP A 223 -8.68 8.16 -12.13
C ASP A 223 -9.87 8.76 -12.88
N PHE A 224 -10.82 7.93 -13.30
CA PHE A 224 -12.00 8.41 -14.01
C PHE A 224 -12.89 9.27 -13.10
N ALA A 225 -13.05 8.88 -11.84
CA ALA A 225 -13.83 9.66 -10.88
C ALA A 225 -13.25 11.05 -10.61
N TRP A 226 -11.92 11.16 -10.61
CA TRP A 226 -11.22 12.44 -10.51
C TRP A 226 -11.38 13.30 -11.77
N TRP A 227 -10.98 12.77 -12.93
CA TRP A 227 -11.02 13.52 -14.19
C TRP A 227 -12.44 13.86 -14.61
N GLY A 228 -13.40 13.06 -14.16
CA GLY A 228 -14.81 13.23 -14.35
C GLY A 228 -15.24 12.91 -15.77
N GLU A 229 -16.53 13.18 -16.00
CA GLU A 229 -17.27 12.76 -17.18
C GLU A 229 -16.67 13.21 -18.53
N LYS A 230 -15.95 14.33 -18.54
CA LYS A 230 -15.27 14.86 -19.74
C LYS A 230 -14.25 13.90 -20.35
N GLU A 231 -13.66 13.01 -19.54
CA GLU A 231 -12.67 12.02 -20.01
C GLU A 231 -13.30 10.63 -20.26
N ARG A 232 -14.63 10.50 -20.30
CA ARG A 232 -15.32 9.21 -20.44
C ARG A 232 -14.75 8.35 -21.56
N GLU A 233 -14.70 8.87 -22.78
CA GLU A 233 -14.27 8.08 -23.94
C GLU A 233 -12.86 7.50 -23.77
N ARG A 234 -11.96 8.26 -23.13
CA ARG A 234 -10.59 7.84 -22.84
C ARG A 234 -10.58 6.69 -21.84
N TYR A 235 -11.30 6.83 -20.72
CA TYR A 235 -11.30 5.82 -19.65
C TYR A 235 -12.05 4.55 -20.03
N ILE A 236 -13.16 4.64 -20.78
CA ILE A 236 -13.82 3.47 -21.37
C ILE A 236 -12.87 2.73 -22.32
N ARG A 237 -12.13 3.47 -23.17
CA ARG A 237 -11.17 2.87 -24.10
C ARG A 237 -10.03 2.17 -23.35
N TYR A 238 -9.49 2.78 -22.30
CA TYR A 238 -8.45 2.15 -21.48
C TYR A 238 -8.98 0.89 -20.79
N TYR A 239 -10.15 0.97 -20.16
CA TYR A 239 -10.79 -0.17 -19.51
C TYR A 239 -10.93 -1.36 -20.47
N ASN A 240 -11.53 -1.14 -21.64
CA ASN A 240 -11.74 -2.19 -22.64
C ASN A 240 -10.46 -2.69 -23.32
N ARG A 241 -9.41 -1.86 -23.39
CA ARG A 241 -8.12 -2.28 -23.96
C ARG A 241 -7.32 -3.17 -23.01
N PHE A 242 -7.43 -2.91 -21.70
CA PHE A 242 -6.55 -3.52 -20.71
C PHE A 242 -7.21 -4.62 -19.89
N LEU A 243 -8.52 -4.79 -19.98
CA LEU A 243 -9.29 -5.80 -19.26
C LEU A 243 -10.13 -6.60 -20.24
N MET A 244 -10.23 -7.89 -19.97
CA MET A 244 -10.89 -8.86 -20.84
C MET A 244 -12.28 -9.24 -20.31
N ASP A 245 -13.23 -9.43 -21.21
CA ASP A 245 -14.47 -10.13 -20.88
C ASP A 245 -14.26 -11.64 -20.77
N GLU A 246 -15.34 -12.37 -20.50
CA GLU A 246 -15.30 -13.82 -20.29
C GLU A 246 -14.81 -14.58 -21.53
N ASP A 247 -15.16 -14.14 -22.73
CA ASP A 247 -14.81 -14.84 -23.97
C ASP A 247 -13.35 -14.56 -24.34
N GLU A 248 -12.91 -13.30 -24.22
CA GLU A 248 -11.49 -12.92 -24.36
C GLU A 248 -10.61 -13.68 -23.35
N LEU A 249 -11.09 -13.86 -22.11
CA LEU A 249 -10.37 -14.62 -21.09
C LEU A 249 -10.25 -16.11 -21.43
N LYS A 250 -11.24 -16.73 -22.10
CA LYS A 250 -11.17 -18.16 -22.50
C LYS A 250 -10.00 -18.40 -23.44
N GLU A 251 -9.72 -17.46 -24.34
CA GLU A 251 -8.64 -17.53 -25.33
C GLU A 251 -7.28 -17.05 -24.80
N SER A 252 -7.28 -16.21 -23.76
CA SER A 252 -6.05 -15.65 -23.16
C SER A 252 -5.26 -16.66 -22.32
N GLU A 253 -3.93 -16.56 -22.37
CA GLU A 253 -3.04 -17.25 -21.42
C GLU A 253 -3.10 -16.62 -20.00
N ASN A 254 -3.37 -15.32 -19.91
CA ASN A 254 -3.51 -14.62 -18.64
C ASN A 254 -4.98 -14.62 -18.17
N LYS A 255 -5.31 -15.57 -17.28
CA LYS A 255 -6.64 -15.71 -16.70
C LYS A 255 -6.95 -14.73 -15.56
N ASN A 256 -6.06 -13.80 -15.22
CA ASN A 256 -6.20 -12.89 -14.06
C ASN A 256 -6.45 -11.43 -14.46
N ASN A 257 -6.87 -11.18 -15.70
CA ASN A 257 -6.97 -9.83 -16.26
C ASN A 257 -8.38 -9.48 -16.77
N GLY A 258 -9.38 -9.89 -16.01
CA GLY A 258 -10.81 -9.75 -16.35
C GLY A 258 -11.46 -8.45 -15.89
N LYS A 259 -12.57 -8.10 -16.56
CA LYS A 259 -13.46 -6.95 -16.28
C LYS A 259 -14.25 -7.12 -14.97
N ALA A 260 -14.82 -6.01 -14.49
CA ALA A 260 -15.61 -5.91 -13.26
C ALA A 260 -16.90 -6.75 -13.30
N SER A 261 -17.53 -6.91 -14.47
CA SER A 261 -18.72 -7.77 -14.65
C SER A 261 -18.51 -9.24 -14.31
N LEU A 262 -17.27 -9.71 -14.21
CA LEU A 262 -16.97 -11.08 -13.80
C LEU A 262 -17.05 -11.26 -12.28
N CYS A 263 -17.19 -10.18 -11.51
CA CYS A 263 -17.36 -10.28 -10.07
C CYS A 263 -18.71 -10.92 -9.73
N THR A 264 -18.67 -12.03 -8.99
CA THR A 264 -19.85 -12.75 -8.51
C THR A 264 -20.20 -12.43 -7.05
N GLU A 265 -19.57 -11.40 -6.49
CA GLU A 265 -19.70 -11.01 -5.08
C GLU A 265 -19.40 -12.16 -4.09
N CYS A 266 -18.44 -13.04 -4.41
CA CYS A 266 -18.08 -14.16 -3.52
C CYS A 266 -17.38 -13.75 -2.21
N GLN A 267 -17.01 -12.48 -2.08
CA GLN A 267 -16.44 -11.85 -0.87
C GLN A 267 -15.07 -12.38 -0.38
N GLU A 268 -14.44 -13.35 -1.05
CA GLU A 268 -13.11 -13.88 -0.68
C GLU A 268 -11.99 -12.81 -0.62
N CYS A 269 -12.18 -11.69 -1.30
CA CYS A 269 -11.22 -10.59 -1.33
C CYS A 269 -11.28 -9.71 -0.07
N LEU A 270 -12.39 -9.72 0.68
CA LEU A 270 -12.59 -8.85 1.84
C LEU A 270 -11.58 -9.17 2.95
N GLU A 271 -11.42 -10.45 3.28
CA GLU A 271 -10.46 -10.90 4.30
C GLU A 271 -8.99 -10.66 3.90
N LYS A 272 -8.72 -10.54 2.59
CA LYS A 272 -7.38 -10.33 2.04
C LYS A 272 -7.00 -8.85 1.94
N CYS A 273 -7.97 -7.94 1.98
CA CYS A 273 -7.73 -6.51 1.74
C CYS A 273 -7.24 -5.83 3.03
N PRO A 274 -5.97 -5.38 3.10
CA PRO A 274 -5.44 -4.73 4.31
C PRO A 274 -6.06 -3.35 4.53
N GLN A 275 -6.71 -2.79 3.51
CA GLN A 275 -7.33 -1.46 3.53
C GLN A 275 -8.82 -1.51 3.94
N GLY A 276 -9.39 -2.71 4.17
CA GLY A 276 -10.80 -2.87 4.55
C GLY A 276 -11.80 -2.43 3.47
N ILE A 277 -11.39 -2.41 2.20
CA ILE A 277 -12.24 -1.94 1.10
C ILE A 277 -13.33 -2.96 0.82
N ASN A 278 -14.58 -2.49 0.68
CA ASN A 278 -15.67 -3.29 0.15
C ASN A 278 -15.49 -3.51 -1.37
N ILE A 279 -14.61 -4.44 -1.73
CA ILE A 279 -14.23 -4.71 -3.12
C ILE A 279 -15.43 -5.07 -4.01
N PRO A 280 -16.37 -5.95 -3.61
CA PRO A 280 -17.55 -6.26 -4.42
C PRO A 280 -18.37 -5.02 -4.78
N GLU A 281 -18.63 -4.13 -3.82
CA GLU A 281 -19.33 -2.87 -4.07
C GLU A 281 -18.58 -1.99 -5.07
N MET A 282 -17.25 -1.90 -4.97
CA MET A 282 -16.45 -1.15 -5.94
C MET A 282 -16.46 -1.80 -7.33
N MET A 283 -16.51 -3.13 -7.43
CA MET A 283 -16.66 -3.82 -8.72
C MET A 283 -18.02 -3.52 -9.33
N GLU A 284 -19.09 -3.49 -8.54
CA GLU A 284 -20.41 -3.09 -9.05
C GLU A 284 -20.41 -1.64 -9.53
N LYS A 285 -19.81 -0.72 -8.76
CA LYS A 285 -19.63 0.68 -9.18
C LYS A 285 -18.84 0.80 -10.48
N ALA A 286 -17.75 0.03 -10.62
CA ALA A 286 -16.97 -0.02 -11.84
C ALA A 286 -17.79 -0.54 -13.02
N ARG A 287 -18.56 -1.62 -12.84
CA ARG A 287 -19.43 -2.20 -13.87
C ARG A 287 -20.47 -1.18 -14.34
N LEU A 288 -21.14 -0.50 -13.41
CA LEU A 288 -22.10 0.56 -13.72
C LEU A 288 -21.46 1.69 -14.54
N VAL A 289 -20.25 2.13 -14.18
CA VAL A 289 -19.58 3.26 -14.83
C VAL A 289 -18.99 2.89 -16.20
N PHE A 290 -18.26 1.77 -16.27
CA PHE A 290 -17.48 1.37 -17.44
C PHE A 290 -18.27 0.55 -18.46
N GLU A 291 -19.26 -0.22 -18.01
CA GLU A 291 -19.95 -1.20 -18.86
C GLU A 291 -21.42 -0.80 -19.12
N GLU A 292 -22.07 -0.12 -18.17
CA GLU A 292 -23.45 0.39 -18.36
C GLU A 292 -23.53 1.89 -18.68
N GLY A 293 -22.40 2.60 -18.70
CA GLY A 293 -22.35 4.02 -19.07
C GLY A 293 -22.96 4.97 -18.04
N LYS A 294 -23.08 4.57 -16.76
CA LYS A 294 -23.53 5.47 -15.69
C LYS A 294 -22.52 6.59 -15.46
N ASN A 295 -23.01 7.74 -14.98
CA ASN A 295 -22.17 8.91 -14.69
C ASN A 295 -21.23 8.62 -13.52
N VAL A 296 -19.92 8.79 -13.73
CA VAL A 296 -18.92 8.43 -12.71
C VAL A 296 -19.04 9.28 -11.45
N SER A 297 -19.33 10.57 -11.61
CA SER A 297 -19.46 11.50 -10.49
C SER A 297 -20.69 11.20 -9.64
N GLU A 298 -21.77 10.69 -10.23
CA GLU A 298 -22.97 10.27 -9.50
C GLU A 298 -22.71 8.99 -8.71
N ILE A 299 -22.11 7.98 -9.36
CA ILE A 299 -21.83 6.70 -8.73
C ILE A 299 -20.83 6.84 -7.57
N MET A 300 -19.78 7.65 -7.75
CA MET A 300 -18.70 7.74 -6.76
C MET A 300 -19.02 8.68 -5.58
N LYS A 301 -19.95 9.65 -5.73
CA LYS A 301 -20.43 10.50 -4.63
C LYS A 301 -21.08 9.73 -3.48
N SER A 302 -21.60 8.52 -3.74
CA SER A 302 -22.19 7.66 -2.72
C SER A 302 -21.18 7.01 -1.77
N SER A 303 -19.88 7.27 -1.95
CA SER A 303 -18.78 6.56 -1.28
C SER A 303 -17.90 7.47 -0.40
N VAL A 304 -18.27 8.75 -0.24
CA VAL A 304 -17.53 9.76 0.53
C VAL A 304 -18.27 10.09 1.82
#